data_AF-A0A0L6UNX9-F1
#
_entry.id   AF-A0A0L6UNX9-F1
#
_cell.length_a   1.000
_cell.length_b   1.000
_cell.length_c   1.000
_cell.angle_alpha   90.00
_cell.angle_beta   90.00
_cell.angle_gamma   90.00
#
_symmetry.space_group_name_H-M   'P 1'
#
loop_
_entity.id
_entity.type
_entity.pdbx_description
1 polymer ?
#
loop_
_entity_poly.entity_id
_entity_poly.type
_entity_poly.pdbx_seq_one_letter_code
_entity_poly.pdbx_strand_id
1 'polypeptide(L)'
;MEGLRAPVERLMGGQSQEADDEEEDLTPVDLALTRDQQCAREIRESDGAMREVSSDFSNIIYQLQKHLLPSLKKGVWRLCYLVFGPDHLEKNEPPEFQAALEVLKELKTILDQIKHQTKSLWKPSHSVSGYPHWRFYVNYHRCSLVDSKMENITEMLGRLFEKYDRLFFISEMRIVNKLDAGIAWRSLIRHTRRVSGYLDSVINWFALSDLGVVQDQWQLMAEEVGDILQRAVEFPIKNPGIPHRELFCDLIPLIKLFRIFFKKLSRATPSEPHFIYQMSLDQLSSLIDSTLFFPDVLEEFIAGVRSPPDPADEFDEEPTFLLMDHFERTMRILHPFLDPNGYDKAIRHEFSKWYMSWRQLFYLAIDRFTATYFRLYSDLSRYHQW
;
A
#
# COMPACT_ATOMS: atom_id res chain seq x y z
N MET A 1 -31.54 40.52 63.58
CA MET A 1 -30.80 41.25 62.55
C MET A 1 -29.53 40.46 62.29
N GLU A 2 -29.61 39.43 61.45
CA GLU A 2 -29.36 39.51 59.99
C GLU A 2 -27.89 39.68 59.63
N GLY A 3 -27.39 38.78 58.77
CA GLY A 3 -26.02 38.79 58.21
C GLY A 3 -25.38 37.39 58.20
N LEU A 4 -25.95 36.38 57.53
CA LEU A 4 -25.64 36.01 56.14
C LEU A 4 -24.12 35.97 55.81
N ARG A 5 -23.52 34.77 55.89
CA ARG A 5 -22.44 34.32 54.99
C ARG A 5 -22.51 32.80 54.83
N ALA A 6 -22.72 32.39 53.58
CA ALA A 6 -22.80 31.01 53.12
C ALA A 6 -21.41 30.32 53.12
N PRO A 7 -21.35 28.98 53.21
CA PRO A 7 -20.16 28.22 52.88
C PRO A 7 -20.13 27.84 51.40
N VAL A 8 -18.96 28.02 50.79
CA VAL A 8 -18.64 27.65 49.41
C VAL A 8 -18.60 26.12 49.28
N GLU A 9 -19.49 25.57 48.46
CA GLU A 9 -19.46 24.20 47.97
C GLU A 9 -18.19 23.98 47.13
N ARG A 10 -17.35 23.04 47.56
CA ARG A 10 -16.21 22.54 46.80
C ARG A 10 -16.64 21.21 46.17
N LEU A 11 -17.26 21.30 44.98
CA LEU A 11 -17.55 20.16 44.12
C LEU A 11 -16.23 19.53 43.67
N MET A 12 -15.93 18.33 44.19
CA MET A 12 -14.91 17.46 43.61
C MET A 12 -15.46 16.85 42.33
N GLY A 13 -15.21 17.51 41.21
CA GLY A 13 -15.26 16.89 39.89
C GLY A 13 -14.03 16.00 39.72
N GLY A 14 -14.17 14.72 40.03
CA GLY A 14 -13.22 13.69 39.63
C GLY A 14 -13.33 13.49 38.12
N GLN A 15 -12.53 14.22 37.34
CA GLN A 15 -12.24 13.84 35.97
C GLN A 15 -11.24 12.68 36.02
N SER A 16 -11.76 11.46 35.93
CA SER A 16 -10.97 10.32 35.48
C SER A 16 -10.56 10.63 34.04
N GLN A 17 -9.35 11.11 33.90
CA GLN A 17 -8.65 11.26 32.64
C GLN A 17 -8.28 9.82 32.23
N GLU A 18 -9.22 9.13 31.60
CA GLU A 18 -8.93 7.96 30.77
C GLU A 18 -7.96 8.47 29.70
N ALA A 19 -6.68 8.18 29.90
CA ALA A 19 -5.71 8.18 28.83
C ALA A 19 -6.22 7.16 27.82
N ASP A 20 -6.86 7.66 26.77
CA ASP A 20 -6.83 7.02 25.47
C ASP A 20 -5.34 6.89 25.12
N ASP A 21 -4.74 5.78 25.55
CA ASP A 21 -3.59 5.19 24.89
C ASP A 21 -4.08 4.77 23.50
N GLU A 22 -4.31 5.77 22.64
CA GLU A 22 -4.19 5.63 21.19
C GLU A 22 -2.71 5.34 20.93
N GLU A 23 -2.30 4.12 21.25
CA GLU A 23 -1.18 3.49 20.58
C GLU A 23 -1.46 3.70 19.09
N GLU A 24 -0.62 4.49 18.41
CA GLU A 24 -0.60 4.69 16.95
C GLU A 24 -0.30 3.34 16.28
N ASP A 25 -1.20 2.39 16.45
CA ASP A 25 -1.21 1.10 15.80
C ASP A 25 -1.64 1.43 14.37
N LEU A 26 -0.63 1.60 13.50
CA LEU A 26 -0.78 1.78 12.05
C LEU A 26 -1.97 0.95 11.60
N THR A 27 -2.96 1.59 10.99
CA THR A 27 -4.22 0.89 10.81
C THR A 27 -3.97 -0.33 9.91
N PRO A 28 -4.68 -1.46 10.11
CA PRO A 28 -4.51 -2.63 9.25
C PRO A 28 -4.71 -2.34 7.75
N VAL A 29 -5.38 -1.23 7.41
CA VAL A 29 -5.50 -0.72 6.05
C VAL A 29 -4.18 -0.11 5.58
N ASP A 30 -3.51 0.68 6.42
CA ASP A 30 -2.17 1.22 6.15
C ASP A 30 -1.14 0.09 6.02
N LEU A 31 -1.26 -0.95 6.86
CA LEU A 31 -0.39 -2.14 6.79
C LEU A 31 -0.65 -2.99 5.54
N ALA A 32 -1.92 -3.19 5.15
CA ALA A 32 -2.26 -3.85 3.90
C ALA A 32 -1.77 -3.05 2.68
N LEU A 33 -1.85 -1.71 2.73
CA LEU A 33 -1.27 -0.83 1.72
C LEU A 33 0.25 -1.01 1.60
N THR A 34 0.97 -1.04 2.73
CA THR A 34 2.42 -1.28 2.72
C THR A 34 2.78 -2.67 2.20
N ARG A 35 1.89 -3.66 2.30
CA ARG A 35 2.12 -5.00 1.75
C ARG A 35 1.76 -5.14 0.28
N ASP A 36 0.72 -4.47 -0.21
CA ASP A 36 0.48 -4.38 -1.66
C ASP A 36 1.69 -3.71 -2.35
N GLN A 37 2.29 -2.71 -1.69
CA GLN A 37 3.59 -2.11 -2.09
C GLN A 37 4.75 -3.12 -2.00
N GLN A 38 4.78 -3.95 -0.96
CA GLN A 38 5.79 -5.01 -0.79
C GLN A 38 5.65 -6.17 -1.79
N CYS A 39 4.44 -6.52 -2.24
CA CYS A 39 4.30 -7.51 -3.31
C CYS A 39 4.74 -6.95 -4.65
N ALA A 40 4.50 -5.66 -4.92
CA ALA A 40 5.10 -5.00 -6.07
C ALA A 40 6.63 -5.16 -6.06
N ARG A 41 7.27 -5.16 -4.87
CA ARG A 41 8.68 -5.53 -4.63
C ARG A 41 8.97 -7.03 -4.85
N GLU A 42 8.21 -7.94 -4.27
CA GLU A 42 8.44 -9.40 -4.40
C GLU A 42 8.26 -9.93 -5.84
N ILE A 43 7.38 -9.31 -6.65
CA ILE A 43 7.29 -9.55 -8.11
C ILE A 43 8.63 -9.30 -8.82
N ARG A 44 9.44 -8.40 -8.27
CA ARG A 44 10.74 -8.01 -8.83
C ARG A 44 11.80 -9.03 -8.46
N GLU A 45 11.82 -9.48 -7.20
CA GLU A 45 12.87 -10.32 -6.61
C GLU A 45 12.63 -11.84 -6.76
N SER A 46 11.42 -12.29 -7.09
CA SER A 46 11.12 -13.71 -7.28
C SER A 46 11.73 -14.27 -8.58
N ASP A 47 13.05 -14.48 -8.57
CA ASP A 47 13.83 -15.17 -9.60
C ASP A 47 13.80 -16.71 -9.45
N GLY A 48 13.15 -17.25 -8.41
CA GLY A 48 13.32 -18.65 -8.00
C GLY A 48 12.44 -19.70 -8.69
N ALA A 49 11.30 -19.33 -9.27
CA ALA A 49 10.45 -20.26 -10.01
C ALA A 49 9.63 -19.53 -11.06
N MET A 50 9.98 -19.71 -12.33
CA MET A 50 9.15 -19.21 -13.44
C MET A 50 7.75 -19.82 -13.31
N ARG A 51 6.74 -18.96 -13.08
CA ARG A 51 5.33 -19.33 -13.02
C ARG A 51 4.60 -18.70 -14.20
N GLU A 52 3.77 -19.47 -14.86
CA GLU A 52 2.88 -19.00 -15.92
C GLU A 52 1.47 -18.75 -15.35
N VAL A 53 0.77 -17.76 -15.90
CA VAL A 53 -0.63 -17.50 -15.55
C VAL A 53 -1.50 -18.65 -16.05
N SER A 54 -2.37 -19.16 -15.19
CA SER A 54 -3.32 -20.19 -15.54
C SER A 54 -4.31 -19.72 -16.61
N SER A 55 -4.60 -20.59 -17.57
CA SER A 55 -5.67 -20.40 -18.56
C SER A 55 -7.04 -20.19 -17.91
N ASP A 56 -7.22 -20.66 -16.67
CA ASP A 56 -8.49 -20.57 -15.95
C ASP A 56 -8.61 -19.28 -15.12
N PHE A 57 -7.67 -18.34 -15.30
CA PHE A 57 -7.58 -17.07 -14.57
C PHE A 57 -8.95 -16.40 -14.38
N SER A 58 -9.69 -16.14 -15.46
CA SER A 58 -10.97 -15.45 -15.39
C SER A 58 -12.02 -16.20 -14.55
N ASN A 59 -12.03 -17.54 -14.63
CA ASN A 59 -12.91 -18.35 -13.82
C ASN A 59 -12.50 -18.31 -12.33
N ILE A 60 -11.21 -18.38 -12.03
CA ILE A 60 -10.68 -18.29 -10.67
C ILE A 60 -11.05 -16.94 -10.05
N ILE A 61 -10.80 -15.83 -10.75
CA ILE A 61 -11.18 -14.48 -10.30
C ILE A 61 -12.68 -14.37 -10.07
N TYR A 62 -13.49 -14.92 -10.98
CA TYR A 62 -14.94 -14.96 -10.81
C TYR A 62 -15.34 -15.72 -9.54
N GLN A 63 -14.76 -16.90 -9.28
CA GLN A 63 -15.04 -17.69 -8.08
C GLN A 63 -14.66 -16.95 -6.79
N LEU A 64 -13.47 -16.34 -6.76
CA LEU A 64 -13.01 -15.53 -5.63
C LEU A 64 -13.96 -14.36 -5.39
N GLN A 65 -14.29 -13.61 -6.44
CA GLN A 65 -15.11 -12.40 -6.35
C GLN A 65 -16.57 -12.67 -5.99
N LYS A 66 -17.22 -13.63 -6.67
CA LYS A 66 -18.68 -13.82 -6.59
C LYS A 66 -19.11 -14.80 -5.51
N HIS A 67 -18.22 -15.68 -5.06
CA HIS A 67 -18.58 -16.76 -4.16
C HIS A 67 -17.75 -16.76 -2.88
N LEU A 68 -16.42 -16.86 -2.97
CA LEU A 68 -15.58 -17.11 -1.80
C LEU A 68 -15.45 -15.88 -0.90
N LEU A 69 -15.06 -14.72 -1.42
CA LEU A 69 -14.90 -13.51 -0.61
C LEU A 69 -16.21 -12.99 0.00
N PRO A 70 -17.36 -12.96 -0.71
CA PRO A 70 -18.64 -12.61 -0.09
C PRO A 70 -19.05 -13.57 1.03
N SER A 71 -18.81 -14.88 0.85
CA SER A 71 -19.10 -15.90 1.86
C SER A 71 -18.21 -15.73 3.09
N LEU A 72 -16.92 -15.48 2.88
CA LEU A 72 -15.96 -15.16 3.95
C LEU A 72 -16.42 -13.94 4.75
N LYS A 73 -16.77 -12.83 4.07
CA LYS A 73 -17.29 -11.62 4.71
C LYS A 73 -18.54 -11.93 5.56
N LYS A 74 -19.51 -12.66 5.02
CA LYS A 74 -20.73 -13.04 5.75
C LYS A 74 -20.40 -13.90 6.97
N GLY A 75 -19.49 -14.85 6.85
CA GLY A 75 -19.04 -15.71 7.95
C GLY A 75 -18.37 -14.91 9.08
N VAL A 76 -17.50 -13.95 8.75
CA VAL A 76 -16.83 -13.09 9.74
C VAL A 76 -17.83 -12.25 10.54
N TRP A 77 -18.85 -11.69 9.88
CA TRP A 77 -19.94 -10.98 10.55
C TRP A 77 -20.80 -11.89 11.42
N ARG A 78 -21.15 -13.06 10.90
CA ARG A 78 -21.94 -14.05 11.63
C ARG A 78 -21.21 -14.51 12.89
N LEU A 79 -19.90 -14.75 12.81
CA LEU A 79 -19.07 -15.09 13.96
C LEU A 79 -19.08 -13.97 15.01
N CYS A 80 -18.87 -12.71 14.58
CA CYS A 80 -18.90 -11.55 15.46
C CYS A 80 -20.22 -11.45 16.24
N TYR A 81 -21.33 -11.64 15.54
CA TYR A 81 -22.67 -11.61 16.13
C TYR A 81 -22.89 -12.76 17.12
N LEU A 82 -22.51 -13.99 16.76
CA LEU A 82 -22.76 -15.18 17.58
C LEU A 82 -21.93 -15.26 18.86
N VAL A 83 -20.72 -14.69 18.86
CA VAL A 83 -19.82 -14.81 20.02
C VAL A 83 -20.05 -13.66 21.01
N PHE A 84 -20.38 -12.46 20.54
CA PHE A 84 -20.40 -11.26 21.38
C PHE A 84 -21.63 -10.37 21.15
N GLY A 85 -22.70 -10.93 20.61
CA GLY A 85 -24.02 -10.32 20.64
C GLY A 85 -24.38 -9.80 22.05
N PRO A 86 -25.02 -8.62 22.16
CA PRO A 86 -25.31 -7.97 23.44
C PRO A 86 -26.12 -8.84 24.40
N ASP A 87 -26.91 -9.79 23.87
CA ASP A 87 -27.75 -10.70 24.62
C ASP A 87 -26.97 -11.85 25.30
N HIS A 88 -25.73 -12.14 24.87
CA HIS A 88 -24.91 -13.24 25.40
C HIS A 88 -24.25 -12.91 26.74
N LEU A 89 -24.09 -11.62 27.08
CA LEU A 89 -23.56 -11.19 28.37
C LEU A 89 -24.54 -11.42 29.54
N GLU A 90 -25.79 -11.80 29.23
CA GLU A 90 -26.84 -12.02 30.23
C GLU A 90 -27.20 -13.50 30.43
N LYS A 91 -26.77 -14.39 29.52
CA LYS A 91 -27.17 -15.82 29.54
C LYS A 91 -25.96 -16.74 29.70
N ASN A 92 -26.04 -17.63 30.69
CA ASN A 92 -25.11 -18.75 30.86
C ASN A 92 -25.36 -19.79 29.72
N GLU A 93 -24.63 -19.71 28.60
CA GLU A 93 -24.43 -20.59 27.38
C GLU A 93 -25.11 -22.00 27.27
N PRO A 94 -25.32 -22.66 26.08
CA PRO A 94 -24.35 -22.82 24.97
C PRO A 94 -24.84 -23.10 23.49
N PRO A 95 -26.05 -22.76 22.99
CA PRO A 95 -26.40 -23.05 21.58
C PRO A 95 -25.67 -22.14 20.58
N GLU A 96 -25.37 -20.90 20.99
CA GLU A 96 -24.73 -19.89 20.13
C GLU A 96 -23.23 -20.14 19.98
N PHE A 97 -22.58 -20.72 21.00
CA PHE A 97 -21.18 -21.13 20.93
C PHE A 97 -20.99 -22.30 19.96
N GLN A 98 -21.86 -23.32 20.00
CA GLN A 98 -21.80 -24.41 19.02
C GLN A 98 -22.02 -23.87 17.60
N ALA A 99 -22.97 -22.94 17.42
CA ALA A 99 -23.16 -22.28 16.13
C ALA A 99 -21.92 -21.48 15.69
N ALA A 100 -21.24 -20.80 16.62
CA ALA A 100 -19.99 -20.09 16.34
C ALA A 100 -18.85 -21.03 15.94
N LEU A 101 -18.72 -22.19 16.59
CA LEU A 101 -17.77 -23.23 16.21
C LEU A 101 -18.03 -23.76 14.79
N GLU A 102 -19.29 -23.98 14.42
CA GLU A 102 -19.64 -24.38 13.05
C GLU A 102 -19.27 -23.27 12.05
N VAL A 103 -19.51 -21.99 12.38
CA VAL A 103 -19.07 -20.87 11.53
C VAL A 103 -17.56 -20.81 11.39
N LEU A 104 -16.79 -21.08 12.45
CA LEU A 104 -15.33 -21.15 12.38
C LEU A 104 -14.85 -22.27 11.45
N LYS A 105 -15.50 -23.45 11.48
CA LYS A 105 -15.22 -24.55 10.55
C LYS A 105 -15.53 -24.16 9.10
N GLU A 106 -16.69 -23.53 8.87
CA GLU A 106 -17.09 -22.99 7.56
C GLU A 106 -16.04 -21.99 7.05
N LEU A 107 -15.63 -21.02 7.89
CA LEU A 107 -14.62 -20.02 7.58
C LEU A 107 -13.27 -20.63 7.22
N LYS A 108 -12.83 -21.64 7.97
CA LYS A 108 -11.59 -22.37 7.66
C LYS A 108 -11.67 -23.02 6.28
N THR A 109 -12.77 -23.70 5.97
CA THR A 109 -12.98 -24.32 4.65
C THR A 109 -12.96 -23.28 3.53
N ILE A 110 -13.59 -22.13 3.72
CA ILE A 110 -13.57 -21.03 2.74
C ILE A 110 -12.14 -20.51 2.54
N LEU A 111 -11.35 -20.34 3.61
CA LEU A 111 -9.96 -19.89 3.52
C LEU A 111 -9.06 -20.91 2.83
N ASP A 112 -9.25 -22.21 3.09
CA ASP A 112 -8.53 -23.27 2.40
C ASP A 112 -8.87 -23.29 0.90
N GLN A 113 -10.14 -23.06 0.55
CA GLN A 113 -10.57 -22.90 -0.85
C GLN A 113 -9.96 -21.67 -1.51
N ILE A 114 -9.96 -20.51 -0.83
CA ILE A 114 -9.30 -19.29 -1.33
C ILE A 114 -7.84 -19.58 -1.59
N LYS A 115 -7.11 -20.12 -0.61
CA LYS A 115 -5.68 -20.45 -0.74
C LYS A 115 -5.43 -21.42 -1.89
N HIS A 116 -6.29 -22.41 -2.08
CA HIS A 116 -6.19 -23.34 -3.20
C HIS A 116 -6.40 -22.66 -4.55
N GLN A 117 -7.44 -21.81 -4.67
CA GLN A 117 -7.75 -21.04 -5.88
C GLN A 117 -6.65 -20.03 -6.22
N THR A 118 -6.11 -19.33 -5.22
CA THR A 118 -5.01 -18.39 -5.43
C THR A 118 -3.76 -19.13 -5.92
N LYS A 119 -3.45 -20.30 -5.35
CA LYS A 119 -2.34 -21.13 -5.85
C LYS A 119 -2.56 -21.62 -7.28
N SER A 120 -3.80 -21.92 -7.68
CA SER A 120 -4.12 -22.39 -9.03
C SER A 120 -4.09 -21.29 -10.09
N LEU A 121 -3.95 -20.01 -9.70
CA LEU A 121 -3.64 -18.91 -10.62
C LEU A 121 -2.30 -19.13 -11.34
N TRP A 122 -1.41 -19.90 -10.73
CA TRP A 122 -0.07 -20.14 -11.21
C TRP A 122 0.10 -21.58 -11.70
N LYS A 123 0.73 -21.75 -12.85
CA LYS A 123 1.22 -23.03 -13.37
C LYS A 123 2.75 -23.04 -13.37
N PRO A 124 3.40 -24.18 -13.09
CA PRO A 124 4.84 -24.31 -13.29
C PRO A 124 5.16 -23.98 -14.76
N SER A 125 6.09 -23.05 -15.00
CA SER A 125 6.56 -22.82 -16.36
C SER A 125 7.46 -23.96 -16.79
N HIS A 126 7.28 -24.43 -18.02
CA HIS A 126 8.16 -25.42 -18.65
C HIS A 126 9.19 -24.78 -19.58
N SER A 127 9.20 -23.44 -19.68
CA SER A 127 10.14 -22.71 -20.54
C SER A 127 11.49 -22.53 -19.85
N VAL A 128 12.51 -23.23 -20.34
CA VAL A 128 13.90 -23.18 -19.82
C VAL A 128 14.75 -22.17 -20.61
N SER A 129 14.20 -21.50 -21.62
CA SER A 129 14.99 -20.76 -22.61
C SER A 129 14.38 -19.40 -22.94
N GLY A 130 15.15 -18.34 -22.64
CA GLY A 130 14.90 -16.97 -23.05
C GLY A 130 14.07 -16.17 -22.05
N TYR A 131 14.40 -14.87 -21.92
CA TYR A 131 13.64 -13.91 -21.12
C TYR A 131 12.14 -14.04 -21.42
N PRO A 132 11.32 -14.45 -20.44
CA PRO A 132 9.94 -14.78 -20.71
C PRO A 132 9.15 -13.54 -21.09
N HIS A 133 8.65 -13.53 -22.33
CA HIS A 133 7.77 -12.49 -22.84
C HIS A 133 6.50 -12.30 -21.99
N TRP A 134 6.17 -13.28 -21.13
CA TRP A 134 4.99 -13.21 -20.27
C TRP A 134 5.08 -12.23 -19.09
N ARG A 135 6.28 -11.79 -18.70
CA ARG A 135 6.44 -10.80 -17.62
C ARG A 135 5.74 -9.47 -17.98
N PHE A 136 5.59 -9.23 -19.29
CA PHE A 136 4.91 -8.07 -19.88
C PHE A 136 3.41 -8.29 -20.13
N TYR A 137 2.75 -9.22 -19.44
CA TYR A 137 1.28 -9.32 -19.52
C TYR A 137 0.65 -8.73 -18.27
N VAL A 138 -0.31 -7.81 -18.44
CA VAL A 138 -1.13 -7.27 -17.35
C VAL A 138 -1.74 -8.38 -16.49
N ASN A 139 -2.07 -9.52 -17.09
CA ASN A 139 -2.57 -10.69 -16.34
C ASN A 139 -1.55 -11.25 -15.34
N TYR A 140 -0.26 -11.27 -15.67
CA TYR A 140 0.77 -11.71 -14.73
C TYR A 140 0.83 -10.79 -13.52
N HIS A 141 0.90 -9.47 -13.79
CA HIS A 141 0.86 -8.45 -12.75
C HIS A 141 -0.40 -8.56 -11.89
N ARG A 142 -1.57 -8.72 -12.53
CA ARG A 142 -2.87 -8.87 -11.86
C ARG A 142 -2.90 -10.12 -10.98
N CYS A 143 -2.39 -11.26 -11.44
CA CYS A 143 -2.27 -12.48 -10.63
C CYS A 143 -1.43 -12.26 -9.38
N SER A 144 -0.31 -11.55 -9.49
CA SER A 144 0.53 -11.30 -8.33
C SER A 144 -0.12 -10.34 -7.33
N LEU A 145 -0.82 -9.31 -7.82
CA LEU A 145 -1.65 -8.48 -6.94
C LEU A 145 -2.78 -9.27 -6.27
N VAL A 146 -3.35 -10.26 -6.95
CA VAL A 146 -4.33 -11.17 -6.33
C VAL A 146 -3.68 -11.96 -5.19
N ASP A 147 -2.50 -12.53 -5.42
CA ASP A 147 -1.76 -13.29 -4.40
C ASP A 147 -1.50 -12.41 -3.15
N SER A 148 -0.97 -11.20 -3.35
CA SER A 148 -0.74 -10.22 -2.27
C SER A 148 -2.01 -9.88 -1.50
N LYS A 149 -3.10 -9.55 -2.21
CA LYS A 149 -4.36 -9.20 -1.56
C LYS A 149 -4.92 -10.37 -0.75
N MET A 150 -4.70 -11.60 -1.17
CA MET A 150 -5.12 -12.80 -0.44
C MET A 150 -4.27 -13.08 0.79
N GLU A 151 -2.97 -12.81 0.72
CA GLU A 151 -2.08 -12.84 1.90
C GLU A 151 -2.50 -11.78 2.92
N ASN A 152 -2.79 -10.55 2.47
CA ASN A 152 -3.30 -9.46 3.30
C ASN A 152 -4.63 -9.83 3.98
N ILE A 153 -5.58 -10.43 3.25
CA ILE A 153 -6.83 -10.94 3.83
C ILE A 153 -6.53 -11.97 4.92
N THR A 154 -5.61 -12.92 4.65
CA THR A 154 -5.26 -13.99 5.58
C THR A 154 -4.63 -13.44 6.86
N GLU A 155 -3.72 -12.48 6.73
CA GLU A 155 -3.09 -11.80 7.87
C GLU A 155 -4.12 -11.02 8.70
N MET A 156 -4.95 -10.19 8.06
CA MET A 156 -5.97 -9.40 8.75
C MET A 156 -6.95 -10.30 9.51
N LEU A 157 -7.31 -11.44 8.94
CA LEU A 157 -8.12 -12.44 9.61
C LEU A 157 -7.39 -13.12 10.76
N GLY A 158 -6.09 -13.44 10.60
CA GLY A 158 -5.27 -13.97 11.69
C GLY A 158 -5.25 -13.04 12.90
N ARG A 159 -5.00 -11.74 12.68
CA ARG A 159 -5.05 -10.70 13.73
C ARG A 159 -6.43 -10.57 14.36
N LEU A 160 -7.49 -10.67 13.54
CA LEU A 160 -8.86 -10.66 14.05
C LEU A 160 -9.11 -11.88 14.94
N PHE A 161 -8.74 -13.08 14.50
CA PHE A 161 -8.95 -14.31 15.27
C PHE A 161 -8.11 -14.36 16.55
N GLU A 162 -6.92 -13.79 16.56
CA GLU A 162 -6.14 -13.61 17.79
C GLU A 162 -6.89 -12.74 18.81
N LYS A 163 -7.60 -11.70 18.35
CA LYS A 163 -8.46 -10.91 19.24
C LYS A 163 -9.66 -11.71 19.74
N TYR A 164 -10.26 -12.57 18.91
CA TYR A 164 -11.29 -13.51 19.38
C TYR A 164 -10.75 -14.42 20.49
N ASP A 165 -9.59 -15.04 20.25
CA ASP A 165 -8.95 -15.98 21.18
C ASP A 165 -8.69 -15.35 22.55
N ARG A 166 -8.06 -14.16 22.58
CA ARG A 166 -7.83 -13.40 23.82
C ARG A 166 -9.12 -13.12 24.58
N LEU A 167 -10.20 -12.79 23.87
CA LEU A 167 -11.49 -12.48 24.48
C LEU A 167 -12.25 -13.73 24.97
N PHE A 168 -12.07 -14.88 24.31
CA PHE A 168 -12.59 -16.16 24.78
C PHE A 168 -11.92 -16.61 26.09
N PHE A 169 -10.61 -16.45 26.21
CA PHE A 169 -9.92 -16.73 27.48
C PHE A 169 -10.42 -15.82 28.61
N ILE A 170 -10.75 -14.56 28.31
CA ILE A 170 -11.30 -13.62 29.29
C ILE A 170 -12.73 -14.02 29.72
N SER A 171 -13.57 -14.53 28.81
CA SER A 171 -14.93 -14.97 29.16
C SER A 171 -14.94 -16.25 30.01
N GLU A 172 -14.00 -17.17 29.76
CA GLU A 172 -13.86 -18.41 30.53
C GLU A 172 -13.39 -18.15 31.97
N MET A 173 -12.65 -17.07 32.22
CA MET A 173 -12.17 -16.68 33.55
C MET A 173 -13.22 -16.04 34.48
N ARG A 174 -14.50 -15.97 34.08
CA ARG A 174 -15.67 -15.66 34.94
C ARG A 174 -15.41 -14.62 36.05
N ILE A 175 -15.06 -13.40 35.69
CA ILE A 175 -15.54 -12.11 36.27
C ILE A 175 -15.08 -11.06 35.24
N VAL A 176 -15.77 -10.98 34.11
CA VAL A 176 -15.55 -9.83 33.23
C VAL A 176 -16.47 -8.72 33.71
N ASN A 177 -15.89 -7.62 34.19
CA ASN A 177 -16.63 -6.39 34.42
C ASN A 177 -17.44 -6.07 33.15
N LYS A 178 -18.75 -5.80 33.28
CA LYS A 178 -19.61 -5.48 32.13
C LYS A 178 -19.04 -4.34 31.27
N LEU A 179 -18.34 -3.40 31.91
CA LEU A 179 -17.66 -2.31 31.20
C LEU A 179 -16.54 -2.84 30.30
N ASP A 180 -15.65 -3.66 30.84
CA ASP A 180 -14.50 -4.24 30.11
C ASP A 180 -14.98 -5.14 28.97
N ALA A 181 -16.02 -5.94 29.20
CA ALA A 181 -16.68 -6.73 28.15
C ALA A 181 -17.25 -5.83 27.04
N GLY A 182 -17.87 -4.71 27.41
CA GLY A 182 -18.39 -3.73 26.46
C GLY A 182 -17.29 -3.04 25.64
N ILE A 183 -16.15 -2.71 26.26
CA ILE A 183 -14.99 -2.13 25.58
C ILE A 183 -14.39 -3.15 24.59
N ALA A 184 -14.15 -4.38 25.05
CA ALA A 184 -13.68 -5.49 24.23
C ALA A 184 -14.59 -5.73 23.02
N TRP A 185 -15.90 -5.77 23.23
CA TRP A 185 -16.89 -5.93 22.16
C TRP A 185 -16.83 -4.81 21.12
N ARG A 186 -16.81 -3.54 21.56
CA ARG A 186 -16.68 -2.40 20.64
C ARG A 186 -15.39 -2.48 19.82
N SER A 187 -14.29 -2.87 20.47
CA SER A 187 -13.01 -3.12 19.80
C SER A 187 -13.16 -4.21 18.74
N LEU A 188 -13.76 -5.35 19.06
CA LEU A 188 -13.94 -6.46 18.12
C LEU A 188 -14.83 -6.08 16.93
N ILE A 189 -15.97 -5.42 17.15
CA ILE A 189 -16.82 -4.92 16.06
C ILE A 189 -16.02 -4.00 15.14
N ARG A 190 -15.19 -3.12 15.70
CA ARG A 190 -14.34 -2.22 14.91
C ARG A 190 -13.39 -3.00 14.02
N HIS A 191 -12.74 -4.05 14.53
CA HIS A 191 -11.85 -4.90 13.74
C HIS A 191 -12.60 -5.72 12.69
N THR A 192 -13.75 -6.31 13.03
CA THR A 192 -14.63 -7.01 12.08
C THR A 192 -15.08 -6.07 10.95
N ARG A 193 -15.47 -4.83 11.26
CA ARG A 193 -15.81 -3.81 10.25
C ARG A 193 -14.62 -3.51 9.34
N ARG A 194 -13.41 -3.35 9.89
CA ARG A 194 -12.18 -3.12 9.11
C ARG A 194 -11.92 -4.26 8.13
N VAL A 195 -11.92 -5.51 8.61
CA VAL A 195 -11.75 -6.70 7.75
C VAL A 195 -12.83 -6.77 6.68
N SER A 196 -14.09 -6.54 7.06
CA SER A 196 -15.21 -6.53 6.10
C SER A 196 -15.05 -5.43 5.04
N GLY A 197 -14.63 -4.22 5.43
CA GLY A 197 -14.40 -3.12 4.50
C GLY A 197 -13.27 -3.42 3.53
N TYR A 198 -12.20 -4.05 4.00
CA TYR A 198 -11.12 -4.50 3.13
C TYR A 198 -11.56 -5.60 2.15
N LEU A 199 -12.35 -6.58 2.62
CA LEU A 199 -12.94 -7.60 1.74
C LEU A 199 -13.80 -6.97 0.64
N ASP A 200 -14.63 -5.98 0.97
CA ASP A 200 -15.41 -5.24 -0.03
C ASP A 200 -14.52 -4.51 -1.04
N SER A 201 -13.45 -3.89 -0.56
CA SER A 201 -12.45 -3.25 -1.43
C SER A 201 -11.84 -4.24 -2.42
N VAL A 202 -11.41 -5.42 -1.95
CA VAL A 202 -10.85 -6.48 -2.82
C VAL A 202 -11.89 -7.02 -3.81
N ILE A 203 -13.14 -7.23 -3.38
CA ILE A 203 -14.24 -7.66 -4.27
C ILE A 203 -14.49 -6.64 -5.38
N ASN A 204 -14.50 -5.34 -5.03
CA ASN A 204 -14.66 -4.26 -6.00
C ASN A 204 -13.45 -4.14 -6.92
N TRP A 205 -12.24 -4.34 -6.39
CA TRP A 205 -11.01 -4.36 -7.16
C TRP A 205 -11.02 -5.46 -8.23
N PHE A 206 -11.56 -6.65 -7.93
CA PHE A 206 -11.73 -7.69 -8.95
C PHE A 206 -12.69 -7.29 -10.09
N ALA A 207 -13.57 -6.32 -9.88
CA ALA A 207 -14.43 -5.80 -10.93
C ALA A 207 -13.73 -4.80 -11.86
N LEU A 208 -12.51 -4.37 -11.53
CA LEU A 208 -11.77 -3.43 -12.37
C LEU A 208 -11.37 -4.09 -13.70
N SER A 209 -11.36 -3.25 -14.75
CA SER A 209 -10.71 -3.60 -16.01
C SER A 209 -9.20 -3.67 -15.82
N ASP A 210 -8.49 -4.22 -16.81
CA ASP A 210 -7.02 -4.28 -16.77
C ASP A 210 -6.39 -2.88 -16.65
N LEU A 211 -6.95 -1.90 -17.35
CA LEU A 211 -6.57 -0.50 -17.18
C LEU A 211 -6.88 0.00 -15.76
N GLY A 212 -8.05 -0.33 -15.21
CA GLY A 212 -8.41 0.06 -13.85
C GLY A 212 -7.44 -0.50 -12.81
N VAL A 213 -6.98 -1.75 -12.98
CA VAL A 213 -5.95 -2.37 -12.13
C VAL A 213 -4.62 -1.62 -12.21
N VAL A 214 -4.19 -1.26 -13.42
CA VAL A 214 -2.94 -0.52 -13.62
C VAL A 214 -3.04 0.90 -13.02
N GLN A 215 -4.18 1.57 -13.16
CA GLN A 215 -4.41 2.88 -12.57
C GLN A 215 -4.44 2.86 -11.04
N ASP A 216 -5.06 1.83 -10.46
CA ASP A 216 -5.03 1.56 -9.02
C ASP A 216 -3.59 1.38 -8.55
N GLN A 217 -2.77 0.63 -9.29
CA GLN A 217 -1.34 0.47 -8.96
C GLN A 217 -0.56 1.79 -9.01
N TRP A 218 -0.78 2.65 -10.02
CA TRP A 218 -0.16 3.98 -10.04
C TRP A 218 -0.65 4.85 -8.87
N GLN A 219 -1.88 4.69 -8.42
CA GLN A 219 -2.39 5.42 -7.25
C GLN A 219 -1.67 4.96 -5.97
N LEU A 220 -1.50 3.65 -5.78
CA LEU A 220 -0.72 3.10 -4.66
C LEU A 220 0.73 3.60 -4.68
N MET A 221 1.38 3.65 -5.84
CA MET A 221 2.73 4.21 -5.96
C MET A 221 2.76 5.71 -5.65
N ALA A 222 1.72 6.46 -6.01
CA ALA A 222 1.63 7.88 -5.64
C ALA A 222 1.47 8.09 -4.12
N GLU A 223 0.86 7.15 -3.43
CA GLU A 223 0.74 7.12 -1.97
C GLU A 223 2.07 6.74 -1.32
N GLU A 224 2.73 5.68 -1.79
CA GLU A 224 4.07 5.27 -1.33
C GLU A 224 5.09 6.41 -1.47
N VAL A 225 5.12 7.07 -2.64
CA VAL A 225 5.98 8.24 -2.87
C VAL A 225 5.57 9.42 -1.97
N GLY A 226 4.30 9.50 -1.57
CA GLY A 226 3.82 10.44 -0.55
C GLY A 226 4.43 10.18 0.83
N ASP A 227 4.49 8.93 1.25
CA ASP A 227 5.07 8.51 2.55
C ASP A 227 6.58 8.68 2.55
N ILE A 228 7.23 8.35 1.43
CA ILE A 228 8.65 8.62 1.17
C ILE A 228 8.93 10.13 1.30
N LEU A 229 8.11 10.97 0.67
CA LEU A 229 8.22 12.44 0.75
C LEU A 229 8.08 12.93 2.18
N GLN A 230 7.10 12.42 2.94
CA GLN A 230 6.92 12.79 4.33
C GLN A 230 8.16 12.46 5.16
N ARG A 231 8.70 11.25 5.04
CA ARG A 231 9.94 10.85 5.73
C ARG A 231 11.14 11.70 5.32
N ALA A 232 11.26 12.05 4.04
CA ALA A 232 12.32 12.93 3.55
C ALA A 232 12.24 14.35 4.14
N VAL A 233 11.02 14.87 4.37
CA VAL A 233 10.79 16.18 5.01
C VAL A 233 11.07 16.12 6.52
N GLU A 234 10.63 15.07 7.20
CA GLU A 234 10.77 14.94 8.65
C GLU A 234 12.21 14.66 9.08
N PHE A 235 12.98 13.92 8.27
CA PHE A 235 14.33 13.51 8.62
C PHE A 235 15.26 14.67 9.03
N PRO A 236 15.44 15.76 8.24
CA PRO A 236 16.29 16.88 8.65
C PRO A 236 15.74 17.66 9.85
N ILE A 237 14.43 17.60 10.12
CA ILE A 237 13.82 18.25 11.28
C ILE A 237 14.15 17.46 12.56
N LYS A 238 14.03 16.14 12.51
CA LYS A 238 14.34 15.23 13.63
C LYS A 238 15.85 15.14 13.88
N ASN A 239 16.69 15.45 12.89
CA ASN A 239 18.14 15.35 12.96
C ASN A 239 18.81 16.69 12.58
N PRO A 240 18.71 17.75 13.41
CA PRO A 240 19.18 19.09 13.04
C PRO A 240 20.71 19.21 12.85
N GLY A 241 21.48 18.19 13.27
CA GLY A 241 22.94 18.15 13.15
C GLY A 241 23.48 17.47 11.89
N ILE A 242 22.63 17.00 10.96
CA ILE A 242 23.12 16.33 9.76
C ILE A 242 23.79 17.34 8.80
N PRO A 243 25.01 17.06 8.31
CA PRO A 243 25.73 17.97 7.41
C PRO A 243 25.08 18.11 6.02
N HIS A 244 24.08 17.30 5.71
CA HIS A 244 23.48 17.16 4.38
C HIS A 244 22.04 17.70 4.27
N ARG A 245 21.64 18.61 5.17
CA ARG A 245 20.28 19.19 5.15
C ARG A 245 19.89 19.78 3.79
N GLU A 246 20.84 20.40 3.09
CA GLU A 246 20.62 20.99 1.77
C GLU A 246 20.24 19.95 0.71
N LEU A 247 20.81 18.73 0.76
CA LEU A 247 20.45 17.64 -0.15
C LEU A 247 18.99 17.22 0.02
N PHE A 248 18.51 17.14 1.27
CA PHE A 248 17.10 16.86 1.52
C PHE A 248 16.19 17.95 0.97
N CYS A 249 16.61 19.23 1.05
CA CYS A 249 15.85 20.33 0.47
C CYS A 249 15.74 20.22 -1.06
N ASP A 250 16.80 19.79 -1.74
CA ASP A 250 16.83 19.63 -3.19
C ASP A 250 16.16 18.32 -3.66
N LEU A 251 16.11 17.31 -2.80
CA LEU A 251 15.43 16.04 -3.03
C LEU A 251 13.91 16.14 -2.95
N ILE A 252 13.38 17.00 -2.08
CA ILE A 252 11.92 17.19 -1.90
C ILE A 252 11.20 17.50 -3.22
N PRO A 253 11.64 18.46 -4.05
CA PRO A 253 11.07 18.70 -5.38
C PRO A 253 11.04 17.46 -6.27
N LEU A 254 12.11 16.65 -6.25
CA LEU A 254 12.23 15.45 -7.08
C LEU A 254 11.18 14.40 -6.69
N ILE A 255 11.08 14.06 -5.39
CA ILE A 255 10.08 13.11 -4.89
C ILE A 255 8.66 13.63 -5.17
N LYS A 256 8.42 14.94 -5.00
CA LYS A 256 7.13 15.56 -5.35
C LYS A 256 6.77 15.38 -6.83
N LEU A 257 7.74 15.50 -7.73
CA LEU A 257 7.51 15.32 -9.17
C LEU A 257 7.11 13.88 -9.50
N PHE A 258 7.74 12.86 -8.89
CA PHE A 258 7.30 11.47 -9.03
C PHE A 258 5.86 11.27 -8.54
N ARG A 259 5.53 11.82 -7.37
CA ARG A 259 4.16 11.76 -6.85
C ARG A 259 3.15 12.39 -7.81
N ILE A 260 3.49 13.54 -8.39
CA ILE A 260 2.65 14.23 -9.38
C ILE A 260 2.50 13.38 -10.65
N PHE A 261 3.58 12.75 -11.10
CA PHE A 261 3.59 11.87 -12.27
C PHE A 261 2.64 10.67 -12.07
N PHE A 262 2.78 9.93 -10.97
CA PHE A 262 1.89 8.80 -10.67
C PHE A 262 0.44 9.21 -10.43
N LYS A 263 0.21 10.37 -9.79
CA LYS A 263 -1.15 10.94 -9.70
C LYS A 263 -1.73 11.28 -11.07
N LYS A 264 -0.90 11.72 -12.02
CA LYS A 264 -1.37 11.99 -13.38
C LYS A 264 -1.73 10.68 -14.09
N LEU A 265 -0.92 9.63 -13.97
CA LEU A 265 -1.19 8.34 -14.61
C LEU A 265 -2.42 7.61 -14.02
N SER A 266 -2.60 7.66 -12.69
CA SER A 266 -3.73 7.02 -11.99
C SER A 266 -5.08 7.70 -12.23
N ARG A 267 -5.09 9.02 -12.44
CA ARG A 267 -6.33 9.80 -12.57
C ARG A 267 -6.76 9.90 -14.02
N ALA A 268 -7.58 8.94 -14.45
CA ALA A 268 -8.59 9.26 -15.44
C ALA A 268 -9.87 9.66 -14.71
N THR A 269 -10.05 10.94 -14.44
CA THR A 269 -11.39 11.42 -14.07
C THR A 269 -12.31 11.13 -15.25
N PRO A 270 -13.53 10.60 -15.05
CA PRO A 270 -14.46 10.27 -16.15
C PRO A 270 -14.75 11.46 -17.10
N SER A 271 -14.53 12.69 -16.63
CA SER A 271 -14.71 13.93 -17.36
C SER A 271 -13.49 14.39 -18.17
N GLU A 272 -12.28 13.86 -17.90
CA GLU A 272 -11.06 14.23 -18.62
C GLU A 272 -10.61 13.05 -19.47
N PRO A 273 -10.62 13.21 -20.80
CA PRO A 273 -10.08 12.18 -21.66
C PRO A 273 -8.59 11.95 -21.33
N HIS A 274 -8.19 10.70 -21.14
CA HIS A 274 -6.83 10.34 -20.74
C HIS A 274 -6.11 9.57 -21.87
N PHE A 275 -4.89 9.94 -22.21
CA PHE A 275 -4.15 9.30 -23.32
C PHE A 275 -3.96 7.78 -23.11
N ILE A 276 -3.91 7.34 -21.86
CA ILE A 276 -3.74 5.93 -21.48
C ILE A 276 -4.89 5.05 -22.00
N TYR A 277 -6.10 5.60 -22.19
CA TYR A 277 -7.20 4.85 -22.81
C TYR A 277 -6.93 4.44 -24.27
N GLN A 278 -5.92 5.05 -24.91
CA GLN A 278 -5.50 4.74 -26.28
C GLN A 278 -4.37 3.70 -26.33
N MET A 279 -3.83 3.28 -25.17
CA MET A 279 -2.77 2.29 -25.10
C MET A 279 -3.34 0.88 -25.30
N SER A 280 -2.65 0.06 -26.09
CA SER A 280 -2.91 -1.38 -26.12
C SER A 280 -2.52 -2.02 -24.78
N LEU A 281 -2.98 -3.25 -24.54
CA LEU A 281 -2.64 -3.99 -23.33
C LEU A 281 -1.12 -4.17 -23.19
N ASP A 282 -0.40 -4.48 -24.27
CA ASP A 282 1.06 -4.64 -24.26
C ASP A 282 1.79 -3.34 -23.91
N GLN A 283 1.25 -2.20 -24.38
CA GLN A 283 1.79 -0.87 -24.07
C GLN A 283 1.53 -0.51 -22.61
N LEU A 284 0.36 -0.83 -22.07
CA LEU A 284 0.04 -0.67 -20.65
C LEU A 284 0.96 -1.52 -19.78
N SER A 285 1.16 -2.80 -20.14
CA SER A 285 2.09 -3.68 -19.45
C SER A 285 3.50 -3.10 -19.44
N SER A 286 4.00 -2.69 -20.61
CA SER A 286 5.35 -2.12 -20.73
C SER A 286 5.50 -0.88 -19.86
N LEU A 287 4.47 -0.03 -19.81
CA LEU A 287 4.49 1.20 -19.01
C LEU A 287 4.41 0.90 -17.50
N ILE A 288 3.58 -0.05 -17.06
CA ILE A 288 3.53 -0.41 -15.64
C ILE A 288 4.87 -1.03 -15.22
N ASP A 289 5.42 -1.95 -16.01
CA ASP A 289 6.73 -2.57 -15.72
C ASP A 289 7.85 -1.53 -15.65
N SER A 290 7.83 -0.53 -16.53
CA SER A 290 8.81 0.55 -16.51
C SER A 290 8.59 1.54 -15.36
N THR A 291 7.46 1.51 -14.67
CA THR A 291 7.17 2.43 -13.57
C THR A 291 7.21 1.78 -12.19
N LEU A 292 7.07 0.46 -12.12
CA LEU A 292 6.99 -0.26 -10.86
C LEU A 292 8.17 0.06 -9.94
N PHE A 293 9.41 0.05 -10.43
CA PHE A 293 10.62 0.17 -9.58
C PHE A 293 10.83 1.56 -8.94
N PHE A 294 10.10 2.61 -9.34
CA PHE A 294 10.43 3.97 -8.92
C PHE A 294 10.37 4.22 -7.40
N PRO A 295 9.37 3.72 -6.64
CA PRO A 295 9.38 3.88 -5.19
C PRO A 295 10.62 3.29 -4.53
N ASP A 296 11.08 2.11 -4.96
CA ASP A 296 12.29 1.47 -4.43
C ASP A 296 13.54 2.27 -4.78
N VAL A 297 13.66 2.69 -6.04
CA VAL A 297 14.79 3.52 -6.48
C VAL A 297 14.83 4.83 -5.70
N LEU A 298 13.68 5.42 -5.36
CA LEU A 298 13.61 6.61 -4.52
C LEU A 298 14.02 6.33 -3.07
N GLU A 299 13.63 5.19 -2.51
CA GLU A 299 14.03 4.78 -1.15
C GLU A 299 15.53 4.50 -1.07
N GLU A 300 16.09 3.77 -2.04
CA GLU A 300 17.52 3.52 -2.14
C GLU A 300 18.29 4.83 -2.31
N PHE A 301 17.79 5.72 -3.18
CA PHE A 301 18.37 7.05 -3.38
C PHE A 301 18.35 7.88 -2.09
N ILE A 302 17.26 7.88 -1.33
CA ILE A 302 17.18 8.55 -0.02
C ILE A 302 18.13 7.90 0.99
N ALA A 303 18.24 6.57 0.99
CA ALA A 303 19.16 5.85 1.86
C ALA A 303 20.61 6.23 1.57
N GLY A 304 20.99 6.35 0.29
CA GLY A 304 22.31 6.84 -0.14
C GLY A 304 22.58 8.29 0.30
N VAL A 305 21.56 9.15 0.31
CA VAL A 305 21.70 10.52 0.84
C VAL A 305 21.85 10.54 2.37
N ARG A 306 21.22 9.60 3.09
CA ARG A 306 21.32 9.49 4.57
C ARG A 306 22.68 8.98 5.02
N SER A 307 23.24 8.03 4.27
CA SER A 307 24.48 7.35 4.56
C SER A 307 25.39 7.50 3.35
N PRO A 308 26.01 8.68 3.16
CA PRO A 308 26.89 8.88 2.02
C PRO A 308 28.03 7.86 2.02
N PRO A 309 28.49 7.45 0.82
CA PRO A 309 29.59 6.52 0.69
C PRO A 309 30.84 7.04 1.41
N ASP A 310 31.64 6.11 1.94
CA ASP A 310 32.94 6.44 2.52
C ASP A 310 33.77 7.12 1.41
N PRO A 311 34.40 8.29 1.66
CA PRO A 311 35.28 8.91 0.67
C PRO A 311 36.45 8.01 0.22
N ALA A 312 36.76 6.93 0.96
CA ALA A 312 37.73 5.91 0.56
C ALA A 312 37.18 4.89 -0.47
N ASP A 313 35.86 4.75 -0.59
CA ASP A 313 35.26 3.96 -1.65
C ASP A 313 35.26 4.79 -2.94
N GLU A 314 36.00 4.33 -3.95
CA GLU A 314 35.98 4.86 -5.33
C GLU A 314 34.59 4.59 -5.94
N PHE A 315 33.59 5.33 -5.50
CA PHE A 315 32.24 5.28 -6.07
C PHE A 315 32.19 6.20 -7.29
N ASP A 316 32.24 5.61 -8.48
CA ASP A 316 32.30 6.29 -9.78
C ASP A 316 30.90 6.56 -10.40
N GLU A 317 29.82 6.19 -9.71
CA GLU A 317 28.46 6.37 -10.23
C GLU A 317 27.81 7.66 -9.74
N GLU A 318 27.35 8.47 -10.69
CA GLU A 318 26.52 9.65 -10.43
C GLU A 318 25.26 9.18 -9.66
N PRO A 319 24.95 9.76 -8.48
CA PRO A 319 23.90 9.24 -7.59
C PRO A 319 22.51 9.24 -8.24
N THR A 320 22.32 10.06 -9.28
CA THR A 320 21.08 10.19 -10.05
C THR A 320 21.02 9.29 -11.29
N PHE A 321 22.10 8.59 -11.64
CA PHE A 321 22.19 7.82 -12.89
C PHE A 321 21.07 6.77 -13.02
N LEU A 322 20.90 5.93 -12.00
CA LEU A 322 19.84 4.91 -11.99
C LEU A 322 18.47 5.55 -12.18
N LEU A 323 18.17 6.59 -11.41
CA LEU A 323 16.90 7.31 -11.49
C LEU A 323 16.64 7.87 -12.90
N MET A 324 17.66 8.47 -13.52
CA MET A 324 17.58 9.02 -14.88
C MET A 324 17.42 7.93 -15.94
N ASP A 325 18.21 6.85 -15.90
CA ASP A 325 18.12 5.77 -16.88
C ASP A 325 16.74 5.11 -16.86
N HIS A 326 16.25 4.80 -15.67
CA HIS A 326 14.92 4.27 -15.45
C HIS A 326 13.81 5.22 -15.94
N PHE A 327 13.98 6.51 -15.70
CA PHE A 327 13.09 7.54 -16.19
C PHE A 327 13.06 7.58 -17.72
N GLU A 328 14.22 7.65 -18.37
CA GLU A 328 14.34 7.66 -19.83
C GLU A 328 13.69 6.44 -20.48
N ARG A 329 13.82 5.25 -19.87
CA ARG A 329 13.11 4.03 -20.33
C ARG A 329 11.60 4.22 -20.34
N THR A 330 11.02 4.78 -19.27
CA THR A 330 9.60 5.11 -19.20
C THR A 330 9.21 6.15 -20.24
N MET A 331 10.07 7.16 -20.45
CA MET A 331 9.78 8.24 -21.41
C MET A 331 9.73 7.73 -22.84
N ARG A 332 10.59 6.78 -23.21
CA ARG A 332 10.55 6.13 -24.54
C ARG A 332 9.21 5.45 -24.81
N ILE A 333 8.58 4.87 -23.77
CA ILE A 333 7.27 4.22 -23.89
C ILE A 333 6.16 5.27 -24.05
N LEU A 334 6.25 6.40 -23.36
CA LEU A 334 5.27 7.48 -23.46
C LEU A 334 5.39 8.29 -24.77
N HIS A 335 6.58 8.39 -25.35
CA HIS A 335 6.87 9.27 -26.48
C HIS A 335 5.90 9.15 -27.68
N PRO A 336 5.52 7.94 -28.16
CA PRO A 336 4.57 7.80 -29.26
C PRO A 336 3.18 8.40 -28.99
N PHE A 337 2.81 8.57 -27.72
CA PHE A 337 1.52 9.13 -27.30
C PHE A 337 1.57 10.65 -27.11
N LEU A 338 2.76 11.23 -27.13
CA LEU A 338 2.99 12.67 -27.03
C LEU A 338 2.97 13.38 -28.39
N ASP A 339 3.00 12.63 -29.50
CA ASP A 339 3.00 13.16 -30.87
C ASP A 339 1.61 13.79 -31.21
N PRO A 340 1.57 15.09 -31.54
CA PRO A 340 0.33 15.80 -31.88
C PRO A 340 -0.28 15.38 -33.23
N ASN A 341 0.39 14.55 -34.05
CA ASN A 341 -0.13 14.11 -35.35
C ASN A 341 -1.13 12.95 -35.28
N GLY A 342 -1.47 12.46 -34.09
CA GLY A 342 -2.45 11.39 -33.88
C GLY A 342 -3.92 11.79 -34.09
N TYR A 343 -4.80 10.79 -34.10
CA TYR A 343 -6.25 10.93 -34.37
C TYR A 343 -7.03 11.75 -33.31
N ASP A 344 -6.48 11.96 -32.11
CA ASP A 344 -7.12 12.76 -31.05
C ASP A 344 -6.20 13.89 -30.55
N LYS A 345 -6.19 14.99 -31.31
CA LYS A 345 -5.21 16.08 -31.17
C LYS A 345 -5.34 16.83 -29.85
N ALA A 346 -6.56 17.02 -29.33
CA ALA A 346 -6.79 17.88 -28.17
C ALA A 346 -6.26 17.25 -26.87
N ILE A 347 -6.63 15.99 -26.62
CA ILE A 347 -6.20 15.25 -25.42
C ILE A 347 -4.68 15.10 -25.39
N ARG A 348 -4.11 14.69 -26.53
CA ARG A 348 -2.66 14.51 -26.67
C ARG A 348 -1.93 15.83 -26.51
N HIS A 349 -2.48 16.94 -27.01
CA HIS A 349 -1.87 18.25 -26.86
C HIS A 349 -1.81 18.69 -25.39
N GLU A 350 -2.89 18.53 -24.63
CA GLU A 350 -2.92 18.90 -23.21
C GLU A 350 -1.96 18.03 -22.40
N PHE A 351 -2.00 16.71 -22.58
CA PHE A 351 -1.08 15.80 -21.89
C PHE A 351 0.37 16.08 -22.28
N SER A 352 0.66 16.30 -23.56
CA SER A 352 2.00 16.63 -24.06
C SER A 352 2.51 17.94 -23.46
N LYS A 353 1.67 18.98 -23.38
CA LYS A 353 2.04 20.25 -22.72
C LYS A 353 2.35 20.08 -21.24
N TRP A 354 1.50 19.37 -20.50
CA TRP A 354 1.74 19.04 -19.09
C TRP A 354 3.05 18.26 -18.93
N TYR A 355 3.22 17.24 -19.75
CA TYR A 355 4.38 16.35 -19.69
C TYR A 355 5.68 17.09 -19.98
N MET A 356 5.72 17.95 -21.00
CA MET A 356 6.92 18.75 -21.32
C MET A 356 7.28 19.70 -20.17
N SER A 357 6.28 20.32 -19.55
CA SER A 357 6.48 21.17 -18.39
C SER A 357 7.01 20.39 -17.19
N TRP A 358 6.42 19.23 -16.91
CA TRP A 358 6.84 18.34 -15.83
C TRP A 358 8.26 17.79 -16.06
N ARG A 359 8.60 17.38 -17.29
CA ARG A 359 9.93 16.91 -17.69
C ARG A 359 11.01 17.98 -17.50
N GLN A 360 10.72 19.24 -17.88
CA GLN A 360 11.64 20.36 -17.63
C GLN A 360 11.90 20.57 -16.14
N LEU A 361 10.85 20.55 -15.32
CA LEU A 361 10.99 20.66 -13.86
C LEU A 361 11.76 19.47 -13.26
N PHE A 362 11.59 18.28 -13.83
CA PHE A 362 12.30 17.07 -13.42
C PHE A 362 13.82 17.21 -13.63
N TYR A 363 14.27 17.55 -14.84
CA TYR A 363 15.71 17.74 -15.06
C TYR A 363 16.26 18.90 -14.25
N LEU A 364 15.53 20.00 -14.10
CA LEU A 364 15.98 21.11 -13.25
C LEU A 364 16.16 20.68 -11.79
N ALA A 365 15.28 19.80 -11.27
CA ALA A 365 15.41 19.25 -9.93
C ALA A 365 16.63 18.30 -9.81
N ILE A 366 16.86 17.46 -10.83
CA ILE A 366 18.05 16.59 -10.92
C ILE A 366 19.33 17.44 -10.94
N ASP A 367 19.45 18.37 -11.88
CA ASP A 367 20.64 19.23 -12.04
C ASP A 367 20.98 19.95 -10.74
N ARG A 368 19.95 20.47 -10.06
CA ARG A 368 20.11 21.16 -8.78
C ARG A 368 20.59 20.20 -7.68
N PHE A 369 19.97 19.02 -7.56
CA PHE A 369 20.39 18.01 -6.60
C PHE A 369 21.85 17.59 -6.86
N THR A 370 22.18 17.26 -8.10
CA THR A 370 23.52 16.82 -8.52
C THR A 370 24.57 17.90 -8.26
N ALA A 371 24.26 19.18 -8.53
CA ALA A 371 25.16 20.29 -8.22
C ALA A 371 25.41 20.43 -6.70
N THR A 372 24.38 20.30 -5.88
CA THR A 372 24.52 20.34 -4.41
C THR A 372 25.29 19.11 -3.89
N TYR A 373 25.03 17.93 -4.45
CA TYR A 373 25.74 16.69 -4.13
C TYR A 373 27.23 16.84 -4.38
N PHE A 374 27.61 17.20 -5.61
CA PHE A 374 29.02 17.39 -5.95
C PHE A 374 29.67 18.49 -5.12
N ARG A 375 28.97 19.60 -4.84
CA ARG A 375 29.53 20.64 -3.96
C ARG A 375 29.88 20.09 -2.58
N LEU A 376 28.97 19.35 -1.95
CA LEU A 376 29.17 18.86 -0.58
C LEU A 376 30.24 17.75 -0.50
N TYR A 377 30.30 16.86 -1.48
CA TYR A 377 31.21 15.70 -1.43
C TYR A 377 32.56 15.92 -2.13
N SER A 378 32.66 16.82 -3.12
CA SER A 378 33.96 17.16 -3.73
C SER A 378 34.85 17.98 -2.79
N ASP A 379 34.25 18.68 -1.82
CA ASP A 379 35.02 19.39 -0.79
C ASP A 379 35.58 18.43 0.25
N LEU A 380 34.90 17.32 0.54
CA LEU A 380 35.34 16.30 1.51
C LEU A 380 36.55 15.50 1.02
N SER A 381 36.61 15.15 -0.27
CA SER A 381 37.77 14.46 -0.85
C SER A 381 39.06 15.27 -0.78
N ARG A 382 38.98 16.61 -0.68
CA ARG A 382 40.14 17.48 -0.48
C ARG A 382 40.67 17.50 0.95
N TYR A 383 39.87 17.14 1.96
CA TYR A 383 40.30 17.15 3.37
C TYR A 383 41.03 15.88 3.81
N HIS A 384 40.90 14.77 3.07
CA HIS A 384 41.57 13.50 3.38
C HIS A 384 42.88 13.26 2.62
N GLN A 385 43.33 14.23 1.82
CA GLN A 385 44.63 14.22 1.15
C GLN A 385 45.72 15.02 1.91
N TRP A 386 45.40 15.52 3.10
CA TRP A 386 46.32 16.18 4.05
C TRP A 386 46.44 15.34 5.31
#